data_AF-A0A969MV11-F1
#
_entry.id   AF-A0A969MV11-F1
#
_cell.length_a   1.000
_cell.length_b   1.000
_cell.length_c   1.000
_cell.angle_alpha   90.00
_cell.angle_beta   90.00
_cell.angle_gamma   90.00
#
_symmetry.space_group_name_H-M   'P 1'
#
loop_
_entity.id
_entity.type
_entity.pdbx_description
1 polymer ?
#
loop_
_entity_poly.entity_id
_entity_poly.type
_entity_poly.pdbx_seq_one_letter_code
_entity_poly.pdbx_strand_id
1 'polypeptide(L)'
;MPRFWAGSLAEDAAFERGLTYLYDLRQQLPQSDLIELMLLPEARRSACSWIGQHIDQLNLRLDALLQRCHQAVPQPAQLSLYAAPLAARFQLDGICCWPMAEPETKTKTEALVLLDLGVLAPQHWLRLLVHEYAHALCAQPGHGLKFQAALSMLCSALQIELPASESWYALPAYPRTADRTAFWQGQPSSSR
;
A
#
# COMPACT_ATOMS: atom_id res chain seq x y z
N MET A 1 19.81 -18.54 -1.33
CA MET A 1 19.24 -18.23 -2.66
C MET A 1 17.79 -18.69 -2.68
N PRO A 2 16.79 -17.81 -2.78
CA PRO A 2 15.42 -18.27 -2.93
C PRO A 2 15.18 -18.64 -4.41
N ARG A 3 14.66 -19.85 -4.60
CA ARG A 3 14.21 -20.38 -5.89
C ARG A 3 12.94 -19.64 -6.30
N PHE A 4 13.00 -18.92 -7.41
CA PHE A 4 11.82 -18.42 -8.12
C PHE A 4 11.02 -19.62 -8.64
N TRP A 5 9.85 -19.88 -8.06
CA TRP A 5 8.86 -20.76 -8.66
C TRP A 5 7.95 -19.93 -9.56
N ALA A 6 8.24 -19.92 -10.86
CA ALA A 6 7.34 -19.42 -11.89
C ALA A 6 6.35 -20.54 -12.28
N GLY A 7 5.55 -21.01 -11.31
CA GLY A 7 4.46 -21.96 -11.53
C GLY A 7 3.22 -21.46 -10.82
N SER A 8 2.06 -21.54 -11.49
CA SER A 8 0.77 -21.31 -10.81
C SER A 8 0.67 -22.27 -9.63
N LEU A 9 0.42 -21.75 -8.43
CA LEU A 9 0.10 -22.59 -7.29
C LEU A 9 -1.19 -23.37 -7.59
N ALA A 10 -1.30 -24.58 -7.04
CA ALA A 10 -2.59 -25.24 -6.94
C ALA A 10 -3.57 -24.33 -6.19
N GLU A 11 -4.85 -24.35 -6.55
CA GLU A 11 -5.85 -23.37 -6.09
C GLU A 11 -5.92 -23.27 -4.56
N ASP A 12 -5.96 -24.41 -3.85
CA ASP A 12 -5.98 -24.41 -2.38
C ASP A 12 -4.68 -23.88 -1.76
N ALA A 13 -3.53 -24.16 -2.38
CA ALA A 13 -2.24 -23.61 -1.92
C ALA A 13 -2.16 -22.09 -2.14
N ALA A 14 -2.72 -21.58 -3.23
CA ALA A 14 -2.85 -20.15 -3.49
C ALA A 14 -3.76 -19.50 -2.44
N PHE A 15 -4.92 -20.10 -2.17
CA PHE A 15 -5.86 -19.62 -1.17
C PHE A 15 -5.21 -19.49 0.22
N GLU A 16 -4.59 -20.57 0.72
CA GLU A 16 -3.93 -20.57 2.04
C GLU A 16 -2.80 -19.55 2.13
N ARG A 17 -2.04 -19.39 1.04
CA ARG A 17 -0.97 -18.41 0.96
C ARG A 17 -1.50 -16.98 1.04
N GLY A 18 -2.52 -16.64 0.26
CA GLY A 18 -3.12 -15.30 0.32
C GLY A 18 -3.81 -15.02 1.64
N LEU A 19 -4.42 -16.04 2.25
CA LEU A 19 -5.01 -15.91 3.58
C LEU A 19 -3.95 -15.62 4.65
N THR A 20 -2.85 -16.39 4.65
CA THR A 20 -1.71 -16.18 5.55
C THR A 20 -1.16 -14.78 5.41
N TYR A 21 -0.91 -14.34 4.16
CA TYR A 21 -0.41 -13.00 3.87
C TYR A 21 -1.28 -11.90 4.50
N LEU A 22 -2.60 -11.97 4.35
CA LEU A 22 -3.49 -10.97 4.89
C LEU A 22 -3.56 -11.01 6.42
N TYR A 23 -3.49 -12.20 7.03
CA TYR A 23 -3.43 -12.31 8.49
C TYR A 23 -2.15 -11.71 9.06
N ASP A 24 -1.00 -11.96 8.45
CA ASP A 24 0.29 -11.42 8.89
C ASP A 24 0.30 -9.89 8.84
N LEU A 25 -0.28 -9.28 7.79
CA LEU A 25 -0.44 -7.83 7.73
C LEU A 25 -1.39 -7.31 8.81
N ARG A 26 -2.52 -7.99 9.06
CA ARG A 26 -3.50 -7.57 10.08
C ARG A 26 -2.90 -7.53 11.49
N GLN A 27 -1.98 -8.43 11.81
CA GLN A 27 -1.33 -8.49 13.11
C GLN A 27 -0.37 -7.32 13.37
N GLN A 28 0.13 -6.68 12.32
CA GLN A 28 1.06 -5.55 12.42
C GLN A 28 0.33 -4.20 12.49
N LEU A 29 -0.97 -4.17 12.18
CA LEU A 29 -1.76 -2.95 12.13
C LEU A 29 -2.28 -2.55 13.51
N PRO A 30 -2.33 -1.24 13.83
CA PRO A 30 -2.96 -0.76 15.05
C PRO A 30 -4.47 -1.05 15.09
N GLN A 31 -5.09 -1.23 13.91
CA GLN A 31 -6.50 -1.54 13.78
C GLN A 31 -6.67 -2.67 12.75
N SER A 32 -6.92 -3.89 13.22
CA SER A 32 -6.91 -5.09 12.37
C SER A 32 -7.99 -5.10 11.28
N ASP A 33 -9.06 -4.33 11.45
CA ASP A 33 -10.21 -4.30 10.56
C ASP A 33 -10.01 -3.39 9.33
N LEU A 34 -8.85 -2.73 9.23
CA LEU A 34 -8.39 -1.96 8.07
C LEU A 34 -8.22 -2.81 6.80
N ILE A 35 -8.04 -4.13 6.92
CA ILE A 35 -7.96 -5.05 5.77
C ILE A 35 -9.33 -5.66 5.49
N GLU A 36 -9.91 -5.36 4.31
CA GLU A 36 -11.33 -5.61 3.98
C GLU A 36 -11.69 -7.08 3.80
N LEU A 37 -10.78 -7.88 3.25
CA LEU A 37 -11.10 -9.19 2.68
C LEU A 37 -11.52 -10.26 3.70
N MET A 38 -11.41 -9.97 5.00
CA MET A 38 -11.98 -10.81 6.05
C MET A 38 -13.50 -10.64 6.19
N LEU A 39 -14.11 -9.65 5.52
CA LEU A 39 -15.48 -9.21 5.74
C LEU A 39 -16.44 -9.51 4.58
N LEU A 40 -15.94 -10.06 3.46
CA LEU A 40 -16.74 -10.42 2.29
C LEU A 40 -16.63 -11.94 2.04
N PRO A 41 -17.49 -12.77 2.68
CA PRO A 41 -17.41 -14.23 2.59
C PRO A 41 -17.44 -14.77 1.15
N GLU A 42 -18.23 -14.14 0.27
CA GLU A 42 -18.39 -14.55 -1.13
C GLU A 42 -17.16 -14.22 -2.00
N ALA A 43 -16.46 -13.12 -1.68
CA ALA A 43 -15.26 -12.67 -2.41
C ALA A 43 -13.95 -13.23 -1.84
N ARG A 44 -13.98 -13.80 -0.62
CA ARG A 44 -12.77 -14.19 0.11
C ARG A 44 -11.95 -15.24 -0.62
N ARG A 45 -12.58 -16.28 -1.19
CA ARG A 45 -11.85 -17.38 -1.86
C ARG A 45 -11.13 -16.89 -3.11
N SER A 46 -11.84 -16.19 -4.01
CA SER A 46 -11.25 -15.66 -5.24
C SER A 46 -10.15 -14.65 -4.92
N ALA A 47 -10.38 -13.75 -3.97
CA ALA A 47 -9.40 -12.73 -3.63
C ALA A 47 -8.15 -13.30 -2.95
N CYS A 48 -8.31 -14.22 -1.99
CA CYS A 48 -7.15 -14.85 -1.34
C CYS A 48 -6.37 -15.70 -2.35
N SER A 49 -7.04 -16.43 -3.25
CA SER A 49 -6.36 -17.19 -4.30
C SER A 49 -5.56 -16.29 -5.24
N TRP A 50 -6.16 -15.17 -5.67
CA TRP A 50 -5.49 -14.20 -6.53
C TRP A 50 -4.29 -13.55 -5.83
N ILE A 51 -4.45 -13.10 -4.58
CA ILE A 51 -3.34 -12.57 -3.76
C ILE A 51 -2.24 -13.62 -3.64
N GLY A 52 -2.57 -14.86 -3.31
CA GLY A 52 -1.60 -15.95 -3.21
C GLY A 52 -0.86 -16.25 -4.51
N GLN A 53 -1.41 -15.91 -5.67
CA GLN A 53 -0.72 -16.07 -6.95
C GLN A 53 0.14 -14.85 -7.32
N HIS A 54 -0.27 -13.65 -6.95
CA HIS A 54 0.26 -12.41 -7.55
C HIS A 54 1.00 -11.49 -6.59
N ILE A 55 0.88 -11.67 -5.28
CA ILE A 55 1.31 -10.66 -4.31
C ILE A 55 2.82 -10.34 -4.35
N ASP A 56 3.68 -11.33 -4.64
CA ASP A 56 5.12 -11.10 -4.75
C ASP A 56 5.47 -10.20 -5.93
N GLN A 57 4.77 -10.37 -7.05
CA GLN A 57 4.99 -9.53 -8.23
C GLN A 57 4.49 -8.11 -7.97
N LEU A 58 3.39 -7.94 -7.25
CA LEU A 58 2.89 -6.63 -6.85
C LEU A 58 3.85 -5.93 -5.89
N ASN A 59 4.29 -6.62 -4.84
CA ASN A 59 5.23 -6.06 -3.86
C ASN A 59 6.59 -5.76 -4.51
N LEU A 60 7.09 -6.61 -5.41
CA LEU A 60 8.32 -6.31 -6.18
C LEU A 60 8.19 -5.04 -7.03
N ARG A 61 7.01 -4.81 -7.64
CA ARG A 61 6.75 -3.55 -8.37
C ARG A 61 6.70 -2.36 -7.43
N LEU A 62 6.10 -2.51 -6.25
CA LEU A 62 6.09 -1.47 -5.22
C LEU A 62 7.49 -1.16 -4.70
N ASP A 63 8.33 -2.17 -4.49
CA ASP A 63 9.73 -1.98 -4.09
C ASP A 63 10.50 -1.16 -5.11
N ALA A 64 10.31 -1.42 -6.41
CA ALA A 64 10.92 -0.61 -7.45
C ALA A 64 10.46 0.86 -7.41
N LEU A 65 9.19 1.11 -7.08
CA LEU A 65 8.69 2.48 -6.87
C LEU A 65 9.25 3.10 -5.58
N LEU A 66 9.39 2.33 -4.51
CA LEU A 66 9.97 2.77 -3.25
C LEU A 66 11.43 3.19 -3.42
N GLN A 67 12.22 2.44 -4.21
CA GLN A 67 13.60 2.83 -4.51
C GLN A 67 13.67 4.20 -5.20
N ARG A 68 12.70 4.54 -6.04
CA ARG A 68 12.63 5.89 -6.64
C ARG A 68 12.40 6.96 -5.56
N CYS A 69 11.52 6.70 -4.60
CA CYS A 69 11.31 7.59 -3.46
C CYS A 69 12.58 7.73 -2.60
N HIS A 70 13.30 6.63 -2.35
CA HIS A 70 14.55 6.65 -1.59
C HIS A 70 15.62 7.50 -2.27
N GLN A 71 15.73 7.41 -3.60
CA GLN A 71 16.68 8.18 -4.38
C GLN A 71 16.30 9.67 -4.47
N ALA A 72 15.04 10.01 -4.25
CA ALA A 72 14.54 11.38 -4.30
C ALA A 72 14.86 12.20 -3.04
N VAL A 73 15.38 11.58 -1.97
CA VAL A 73 15.63 12.23 -0.69
C VAL A 73 17.03 11.90 -0.16
N PRO A 74 17.68 12.83 0.56
CA PRO A 74 19.03 12.59 1.09
C PRO A 74 19.05 11.59 2.25
N GLN A 75 17.96 11.50 3.01
CA GLN A 75 17.81 10.59 4.15
C GLN A 75 16.49 9.82 3.98
N PRO A 76 16.53 8.60 3.42
CA PRO A 76 15.33 7.83 3.19
C PRO A 76 14.66 7.42 4.50
N ALA A 77 13.33 7.38 4.49
CA ALA A 77 12.55 6.78 5.56
C ALA A 77 12.85 5.27 5.65
N GLN A 78 12.86 4.74 6.87
CA GLN A 78 12.87 3.29 7.11
C GLN A 78 11.42 2.83 7.18
N LEU A 79 11.00 2.05 6.18
CA LEU A 79 9.65 1.54 6.09
C LEU A 79 9.59 0.20 5.37
N SER A 80 8.55 -0.57 5.71
CA SER A 80 8.08 -1.74 4.99
C SER A 80 6.87 -1.35 4.14
N LEU A 81 6.83 -1.79 2.88
CA LEU A 81 5.78 -1.43 1.92
C LEU A 81 5.08 -2.68 1.40
N TYR A 82 3.75 -2.70 1.47
CA TYR A 82 2.95 -3.84 1.02
C TYR A 82 1.69 -3.40 0.26
N ALA A 83 1.30 -4.22 -0.71
CA ALA A 83 0.02 -4.10 -1.39
C ALA A 83 -1.07 -4.80 -0.56
N ALA A 84 -2.16 -4.12 -0.22
CA ALA A 84 -3.23 -4.71 0.57
C ALA A 84 -4.62 -4.13 0.22
N PRO A 85 -5.68 -4.96 0.23
CA PRO A 85 -7.05 -4.49 0.06
C PRO A 85 -7.53 -3.79 1.34
N LEU A 86 -7.64 -2.46 1.28
CA LEU A 86 -8.04 -1.65 2.43
C LEU A 86 -9.57 -1.53 2.49
N ALA A 87 -10.12 -1.61 3.71
CA ALA A 87 -11.56 -1.60 3.90
C ALA A 87 -12.20 -0.29 3.44
N ALA A 88 -13.10 -0.41 2.46
CA ALA A 88 -13.75 0.71 1.80
C ALA A 88 -14.44 1.68 2.77
N ARG A 89 -14.95 1.17 3.90
CA ARG A 89 -15.59 1.98 4.95
C ARG A 89 -14.67 3.06 5.55
N PHE A 90 -13.34 2.86 5.52
CA PHE A 90 -12.39 3.85 6.01
C PHE A 90 -12.01 4.89 4.96
N GLN A 91 -12.41 4.69 3.70
CA GLN A 91 -12.14 5.59 2.58
C GLN A 91 -10.64 5.90 2.39
N LEU A 92 -9.78 4.95 2.79
CA LEU A 92 -8.34 4.99 2.61
C LEU A 92 -7.96 4.32 1.29
N ASP A 93 -7.04 4.95 0.57
CA ASP A 93 -6.39 4.39 -0.62
C ASP A 93 -4.99 3.84 -0.28
N GLY A 94 -4.38 4.38 0.77
CA GLY A 94 -3.14 3.94 1.38
C GLY A 94 -3.12 4.33 2.85
N ILE A 95 -2.16 3.79 3.60
CA ILE A 95 -1.92 4.17 5.00
C ILE A 95 -0.46 3.95 5.37
N CYS A 96 0.13 4.96 6.00
CA CYS A 96 1.36 4.87 6.76
C CYS A 96 1.03 4.79 8.26
N CYS A 97 1.41 3.71 8.91
CA CYS A 97 1.28 3.54 10.36
C CYS A 97 2.60 3.10 10.98
N TRP A 98 2.75 3.31 12.28
CA TRP A 98 3.87 2.75 13.04
C TRP A 98 3.33 1.54 13.80
N PRO A 99 3.93 0.36 13.62
CA PRO A 99 3.61 -0.82 14.42
C PRO A 99 3.65 -0.46 15.91
N MET A 100 2.80 -1.08 16.72
CA MET A 100 2.87 -0.91 18.17
C MET A 100 4.27 -1.34 18.64
N ALA A 101 5.05 -0.40 19.14
CA ALA A 101 6.37 -0.70 19.67
C ALA A 101 6.24 -1.67 20.85
N GLU A 102 7.05 -2.72 20.87
CA GLU A 102 7.40 -3.39 22.13
C GLU A 102 7.98 -2.31 23.07
N PRO A 103 7.41 -2.11 24.29
CA PRO A 103 7.72 -0.98 25.16
C PRO A 103 9.22 -0.80 25.50
N GLU A 104 10.02 -1.83 25.27
CA GLU A 104 11.39 -1.93 25.77
C GLU A 104 12.46 -1.45 24.79
N THR A 105 12.14 -1.24 23.51
CA THR A 105 13.14 -0.79 22.52
C THR A 105 12.82 0.62 22.01
N LYS A 106 13.61 1.61 22.47
CA LYS A 106 13.62 3.00 21.93
C LYS A 106 14.22 3.06 20.52
N THR A 107 14.02 2.04 19.71
CA THR A 107 14.47 1.99 18.33
C THR A 107 13.40 2.65 17.47
N LYS A 108 13.81 3.53 16.56
CA LYS A 108 12.94 4.18 15.59
C LYS A 108 12.12 3.09 14.90
N THR A 109 10.83 3.01 15.20
CA THR A 109 9.95 1.96 14.66
C THR A 109 9.87 2.14 13.16
N GLU A 110 10.23 1.11 12.41
CA GLU A 110 10.05 1.05 10.97
C GLU A 110 8.57 1.31 10.65
N ALA A 111 8.28 2.26 9.76
CA ALA A 111 6.90 2.54 9.38
C ALA A 111 6.37 1.39 8.51
N LEU A 112 5.12 1.00 8.72
CA LEU A 112 4.39 0.09 7.84
C LEU A 112 3.52 0.91 6.89
N VAL A 113 3.76 0.79 5.59
CA VAL A 113 2.96 1.41 4.54
C VAL A 113 2.18 0.34 3.80
N LEU A 114 0.85 0.48 3.77
CA LEU A 114 -0.04 -0.36 2.97
C LEU A 114 -0.68 0.47 1.86
N LEU A 115 -0.68 -0.04 0.62
CA LEU A 115 -1.35 0.60 -0.51
C LEU A 115 -2.44 -0.31 -1.09
N ASP A 116 -3.63 0.23 -1.27
CA ASP A 116 -4.70 -0.45 -2.02
C ASP A 116 -4.50 -0.21 -3.51
N LEU A 117 -3.86 -1.17 -4.17
CA LEU A 117 -3.60 -1.10 -5.61
C LEU A 117 -4.86 -1.24 -6.46
N GLY A 118 -5.98 -1.68 -5.86
CA GLY A 118 -7.26 -1.81 -6.53
C GLY A 118 -7.96 -0.48 -6.76
N VAL A 119 -7.62 0.58 -6.02
CA VAL A 119 -8.32 1.88 -6.09
C VAL A 119 -7.88 2.77 -7.26
N LEU A 120 -6.77 2.47 -7.94
CA LEU A 120 -6.25 3.26 -9.07
C LEU A 120 -5.46 2.43 -10.07
N ALA A 121 -5.35 2.94 -11.30
CA ALA A 121 -4.54 2.31 -12.36
C ALA A 121 -3.04 2.29 -12.02
N PRO A 122 -2.26 1.28 -12.50
CA PRO A 122 -0.85 1.11 -12.12
C PRO A 122 0.05 2.32 -12.36
N GLN A 123 -0.24 3.13 -13.37
CA GLN A 123 0.49 4.37 -13.68
C GLN A 123 0.42 5.43 -12.56
N HIS A 124 -0.56 5.31 -11.65
CA HIS A 124 -0.77 6.26 -10.55
C HIS A 124 -0.25 5.73 -9.21
N TRP A 125 0.21 4.46 -9.11
CA TRP A 125 0.68 3.87 -7.86
C TRP A 125 1.82 4.63 -7.21
N LEU A 126 2.77 5.15 -8.02
CA LEU A 126 3.86 5.97 -7.49
C LEU A 126 3.32 7.21 -6.77
N ARG A 127 2.27 7.81 -7.33
CA ARG A 127 1.74 9.04 -6.79
C ARG A 127 1.06 8.80 -5.43
N LEU A 128 0.35 7.67 -5.26
CA LEU A 128 -0.16 7.21 -3.97
C LEU A 128 0.99 6.91 -2.98
N LEU A 129 2.02 6.18 -3.42
CA LEU A 129 3.19 5.88 -2.60
C LEU A 129 3.88 7.16 -2.10
N VAL A 130 4.01 8.18 -2.95
CA VAL A 130 4.65 9.45 -2.59
C VAL A 130 3.89 10.16 -1.45
N HIS A 131 2.57 10.05 -1.40
CA HIS A 131 1.77 10.55 -0.28
C HIS A 131 2.15 9.83 1.02
N GLU A 132 2.10 8.50 1.04
CA GLU A 132 2.39 7.72 2.25
C GLU A 132 3.86 7.80 2.65
N TYR A 133 4.76 7.92 1.69
CA TYR A 133 6.19 8.13 1.92
C TYR A 133 6.45 9.46 2.62
N ALA A 134 5.67 10.51 2.32
CA ALA A 134 5.79 11.80 3.01
C ALA A 134 5.41 11.68 4.50
N HIS A 135 4.40 10.87 4.86
CA HIS A 135 4.10 10.56 6.26
C HIS A 135 5.27 9.83 6.94
N ALA A 136 5.85 8.83 6.26
CA ALA A 136 6.99 8.07 6.77
C ALA A 136 8.22 8.96 7.02
N LEU A 137 8.53 9.91 6.13
CA LEU A 137 9.61 10.89 6.33
C LEU A 137 9.39 11.78 7.56
N CYS A 138 8.13 12.14 7.83
CA CYS A 138 7.79 13.04 8.92
C CYS A 138 7.65 12.34 10.28
N ALA A 139 7.59 11.00 10.29
CA ALA A 139 7.38 10.19 11.50
C ALA A 139 6.15 10.63 12.34
N GLN A 140 5.12 11.14 11.68
CA GLN A 140 3.91 11.66 12.33
C GLN A 140 2.70 11.51 11.41
N PRO A 141 1.50 11.29 11.96
CA PRO A 141 0.27 11.37 11.18
C PRO A 141 -0.09 12.82 10.83
N GLY A 142 -0.87 13.00 9.76
CA GLY A 142 -1.53 14.25 9.40
C GLY A 142 -0.74 15.16 8.45
N HIS A 143 -1.46 16.12 7.85
CA HIS A 143 -1.01 16.90 6.70
C HIS A 143 -0.48 18.30 7.05
N GLY A 144 0.21 18.42 8.20
CA GLY A 144 0.79 19.70 8.66
C GLY A 144 1.99 20.18 7.81
N LEU A 145 2.61 21.30 8.20
CA LEU A 145 3.69 21.95 7.42
C LEU A 145 4.86 21.03 7.06
N LYS A 146 5.28 20.12 7.96
CA LYS A 146 6.36 19.16 7.68
C LYS A 146 5.98 18.19 6.57
N PHE A 147 4.76 17.66 6.61
CA PHE A 147 4.23 16.78 5.58
C PHE A 147 4.20 17.49 4.22
N GLN A 148 3.69 18.73 4.20
CA GLN A 148 3.60 19.53 2.97
C GLN A 148 4.98 19.79 2.37
N ALA A 149 5.97 20.12 3.20
CA ALA A 149 7.35 20.32 2.77
C ALA A 149 7.95 19.02 2.22
N ALA A 150 7.77 17.89 2.92
CA ALA A 150 8.24 16.59 2.48
C ALA A 150 7.62 16.16 1.15
N LEU A 151 6.30 16.31 1.02
CA LEU A 151 5.58 16.00 -0.20
C LEU A 151 6.01 16.91 -1.36
N SER A 152 6.17 18.21 -1.12
CA SER A 152 6.59 19.15 -2.15
C SER A 152 7.98 18.84 -2.70
N MET A 153 8.90 18.49 -1.81
CA MET A 153 10.23 18.01 -2.17
C MET A 153 10.16 16.73 -3.02
N LEU A 154 9.40 15.72 -2.57
CA LEU A 154 9.25 14.45 -3.30
C LEU A 154 8.64 14.64 -4.68
N CYS A 155 7.56 15.43 -4.79
CA CYS A 155 6.91 15.75 -6.06
C CYS A 155 7.88 16.42 -7.03
N SER A 156 8.64 17.41 -6.55
CA SER A 156 9.66 18.09 -7.36
C SER A 156 10.74 17.11 -7.85
N ALA A 157 11.32 16.32 -6.95
CA ALA A 157 12.38 15.38 -7.28
C ALA A 157 11.94 14.24 -8.22
N LEU A 158 10.68 13.80 -8.11
CA LEU A 158 10.10 12.73 -8.92
C LEU A 158 9.37 13.22 -10.17
N GLN A 159 9.38 14.54 -10.43
CA GLN A 159 8.66 15.18 -11.54
C GLN A 159 7.16 14.85 -11.53
N ILE A 160 6.57 14.80 -10.34
CA ILE A 160 5.13 14.62 -10.13
C ILE A 160 4.54 15.99 -9.86
N GLU A 161 3.44 16.30 -10.54
CA GLU A 161 2.70 17.54 -10.32
C GLU A 161 2.28 17.67 -8.85
N LEU A 162 2.54 18.85 -8.29
CA LEU A 162 2.13 19.14 -6.93
C LEU A 162 0.60 19.35 -6.89
N PRO A 163 -0.12 18.71 -5.97
CA PRO A 163 -1.51 19.03 -5.65
C PRO A 163 -1.74 20.51 -5.35
N ALA A 164 -2.91 21.02 -5.72
CA ALA A 164 -3.43 22.26 -5.14
C ALA A 164 -3.55 22.12 -3.60
N SER A 165 -3.24 23.19 -2.87
CA SER A 165 -3.05 23.19 -1.41
C SER A 165 -4.27 22.73 -0.58
N GLU A 166 -5.47 22.79 -1.14
CA GLU A 166 -6.69 22.33 -0.48
C GLU A 166 -6.92 20.81 -0.62
N SER A 167 -6.18 20.14 -1.52
CA SER A 167 -6.32 18.71 -1.83
C SER A 167 -5.29 17.83 -1.12
N TRP A 168 -4.59 18.36 -0.10
CA TRP A 168 -3.55 17.59 0.57
C TRP A 168 -4.05 16.31 1.24
N TYR A 169 -5.34 16.28 1.58
CA TYR A 169 -6.08 15.13 2.11
C TYR A 169 -6.58 14.15 1.04
N ALA A 170 -6.61 14.55 -0.24
CA ALA A 170 -7.22 13.83 -1.35
C ALA A 170 -6.19 13.43 -2.41
N LEU A 171 -4.94 13.25 -1.97
CA LEU A 171 -3.82 13.19 -2.87
C LEU A 171 -3.42 11.79 -3.27
N PRO A 172 -2.93 11.68 -4.52
CA PRO A 172 -3.12 12.62 -5.65
C PRO A 172 -4.51 12.58 -6.27
N ALA A 173 -4.85 13.62 -7.03
CA ALA A 173 -5.95 13.55 -8.00
C ALA A 173 -5.60 12.48 -9.06
N TYR A 174 -6.01 11.24 -8.80
CA TYR A 174 -6.05 10.16 -9.76
C TYR A 174 -7.50 9.72 -9.97
N PRO A 175 -7.85 9.25 -11.18
CA PRO A 175 -9.13 8.58 -11.38
C PRO A 175 -9.19 7.35 -10.49
N ARG A 176 -10.16 7.31 -9.59
CA ARG A 176 -10.44 6.12 -8.79
C ARG A 176 -11.15 5.06 -9.64
N THR A 177 -10.83 3.80 -9.40
CA THR A 177 -11.59 2.69 -9.97
C THR A 177 -12.98 2.62 -9.33
N ALA A 178 -13.98 2.17 -10.11
CA ALA A 178 -15.34 2.04 -9.62
C ALA A 178 -15.51 0.86 -8.64
N ASP A 179 -14.77 -0.22 -8.87
CA ASP A 179 -14.76 -1.43 -8.05
C ASP A 179 -13.31 -1.81 -7.71
N ARG A 180 -12.88 -1.44 -6.50
CA ARG A 180 -11.54 -1.78 -6.00
C ARG A 180 -11.38 -3.28 -5.77
N THR A 181 -12.48 -3.97 -5.45
CA THR A 181 -12.47 -5.40 -5.11
C THR A 181 -12.27 -6.26 -6.35
N ALA A 182 -12.74 -5.81 -7.51
CA ALA A 182 -12.52 -6.48 -8.80
C ALA A 182 -11.03 -6.77 -9.05
N PHE A 183 -10.14 -5.81 -8.80
CA PHE A 183 -8.69 -5.99 -8.94
C PHE A 183 -8.19 -7.14 -8.06
N TRP A 184 -8.56 -7.12 -6.78
CA TRP A 184 -8.14 -8.13 -5.80
C TRP A 184 -8.74 -9.50 -6.06
N GLN A 185 -9.82 -9.60 -6.83
CA GLN A 185 -10.42 -10.86 -7.28
C GLN A 185 -9.86 -11.34 -8.64
N GLY A 186 -8.92 -10.59 -9.25
CA GLY A 186 -8.39 -10.90 -10.58
C GLY A 186 -9.37 -10.66 -11.72
N GLN A 187 -10.42 -9.88 -11.49
CA GLN A 187 -11.36 -9.51 -12.53
C GLN A 187 -10.77 -8.38 -13.39
N PRO A 188 -11.04 -8.36 -14.70
CA PRO A 188 -10.63 -7.26 -15.56
C PRO A 188 -11.27 -5.96 -15.07
N SER A 189 -10.48 -4.88 -15.02
CA SER A 189 -11.00 -3.55 -14.71
C SER A 189 -11.98 -3.14 -15.80
N SER A 190 -13.28 -3.10 -15.47
CA SER A 190 -14.28 -2.50 -16.33
C SER A 190 -14.01 -1.00 -16.39
N SER A 191 -13.32 -0.57 -17.44
CA SER A 191 -13.15 0.84 -17.77
C SER A 191 -14.51 1.42 -18.14
N ARG A 192 -14.93 2.49 -17.46
CA ARG A 192 -15.89 3.44 -18.00
C ARG A 192 -15.16 4.73 -18.29
#